data_AF-A0A0K1EQH6-F1
#
_entry.id   AF-A0A0K1EQH6-F1
#
_cell.length_a   1.000
_cell.length_b   1.000
_cell.length_c   1.000
_cell.angle_alpha   90.00
_cell.angle_beta   90.00
_cell.angle_gamma   90.00
#
_symmetry.space_group_name_H-M   'P 1'
#
loop_
_entity.id
_entity.type
_entity.pdbx_description
1 polymer ?
#
loop_
_entity_poly.entity_id
_entity_poly.type
_entity_poly.pdbx_seq_one_letter_code
_entity_poly.pdbx_strand_id
1 'polypeptide(L)'
;MKTTSLTAKVAALLSAAVCLPSCAEMGAVQEEILSERGGFTESEVRLASIDEVDYCAAEVLRLRYDAAFDLLRVADARAMLNCCGRRTLKAERLGGPIGGSVEITLRDEPEPGVGRCETECAFDAAVGVLAAPSSPVSVRVVRDVVDAPGGPRVVWQGEIDPAATPQAVVVDNRRAAATCGATSP
;
A
#
# COMPACT_ATOMS: atom_id res chain seq x y z
N MET A 1 65.94 45.76 35.87
CA MET A 1 64.82 46.71 35.76
C MET A 1 63.78 46.13 34.82
N LYS A 2 62.52 46.00 35.28
CA LYS A 2 61.24 46.01 34.53
C LYS A 2 61.11 44.99 33.36
N THR A 3 60.09 44.13 33.23
CA THR A 3 58.66 44.26 33.56
C THR A 3 57.92 42.94 33.23
N THR A 4 56.98 42.54 34.09
CA THR A 4 55.61 41.98 33.84
C THR A 4 55.34 41.13 32.58
N SER A 5 54.82 39.90 32.67
CA SER A 5 53.49 39.42 33.13
C SER A 5 52.35 39.50 32.08
N LEU A 6 51.54 38.42 32.04
CA LEU A 6 50.23 38.20 31.39
C LEU A 6 50.23 38.13 29.85
N THR A 7 49.52 37.23 29.17
CA THR A 7 48.14 36.77 29.39
C THR A 7 47.90 35.49 28.59
N ALA A 8 47.23 34.51 29.21
CA ALA A 8 46.65 33.37 28.54
C ALA A 8 45.47 33.80 27.65
N LYS A 9 45.35 33.23 26.45
CA LYS A 9 44.11 33.22 25.67
C LYS A 9 43.70 31.77 25.45
N VAL A 10 42.91 31.25 26.39
CA VAL A 10 42.13 30.02 26.18
C VAL A 10 40.94 30.42 25.33
N ALA A 11 40.97 30.05 24.05
CA ALA A 11 39.82 30.17 23.17
C ALA A 11 38.84 29.04 23.51
N ALA A 12 37.78 29.36 24.25
CA ALA A 12 36.66 28.45 24.46
C ALA A 12 35.88 28.31 23.15
N LEU A 13 36.05 27.18 22.46
CA LEU A 13 35.17 26.74 21.39
C LEU A 13 33.84 26.30 22.02
N LEU A 14 32.83 27.19 22.00
CA LEU A 14 31.44 26.79 22.21
C LEU A 14 30.98 26.00 20.98
N SER A 15 31.04 24.67 21.06
CA SER A 15 30.31 23.80 20.15
C SER A 15 28.81 23.93 20.45
N ALA A 16 28.12 24.73 19.64
CA ALA A 16 26.67 24.75 19.62
C ALA A 16 26.18 23.38 19.13
N ALA A 17 25.68 22.56 20.04
CA ALA A 17 24.93 21.35 19.72
C ALA A 17 23.62 21.78 19.05
N VAL A 18 23.64 21.86 17.72
CA VAL A 18 22.42 21.97 16.91
C VAL A 18 21.71 20.61 17.03
N CYS A 19 20.73 20.53 17.91
CA CYS A 19 19.73 19.46 17.88
C CYS A 19 18.96 19.61 16.57
N LEU A 20 19.44 18.97 15.51
CA LEU A 20 18.62 18.74 14.33
C LEU A 20 17.45 17.85 14.79
N PRO A 21 16.19 18.24 14.50
CA PRO A 21 15.06 17.35 14.74
C PRO A 21 15.36 16.05 14.00
N SER A 22 15.32 14.94 14.75
CA SER A 22 15.29 13.59 14.20
C SER A 22 14.30 13.63 13.04
N CYS A 23 14.77 13.36 11.83
CA CYS A 23 13.90 13.19 10.68
C CYS A 23 12.91 12.09 11.07
N ALA A 24 11.69 12.51 11.40
CA ALA A 24 10.60 11.58 11.54
C ALA A 24 10.52 10.84 10.22
N GLU A 25 10.54 9.51 10.28
CA GLU A 25 10.22 8.65 9.16
C GLU A 25 8.86 9.10 8.62
N MET A 26 8.87 9.92 7.56
CA MET A 26 7.67 10.16 6.78
C MET A 26 7.29 8.79 6.24
N GLY A 27 6.20 8.23 6.78
CA GLY A 27 5.69 6.94 6.35
C GLY A 27 5.63 6.92 4.83
N ALA A 28 6.23 5.90 4.21
CA ALA A 28 6.32 5.81 2.75
C ALA A 28 4.95 5.59 2.08
N VAL A 29 3.86 5.57 2.84
CA VAL A 29 2.50 5.29 2.35
C VAL A 29 1.70 6.57 2.40
N GLN A 30 1.19 6.97 1.23
CA GLN A 30 0.51 8.24 1.03
C GLN A 30 -1.00 8.08 0.91
N GLU A 31 -1.45 6.89 0.51
CA GLU A 31 -2.85 6.62 0.21
C GLU A 31 -3.15 5.14 0.49
N GLU A 32 -4.19 4.89 1.28
CA GLU A 32 -4.79 3.58 1.52
C GLU A 32 -6.30 3.76 1.47
N ILE A 33 -6.94 3.21 0.45
CA ILE A 33 -8.38 3.33 0.24
C ILE A 33 -8.94 1.94 0.05
N LEU A 34 -9.99 1.65 0.79
CA LEU A 34 -10.79 0.45 0.62
C LEU A 34 -12.19 0.86 0.19
N SER A 35 -12.76 0.18 -0.79
CA SER A 35 -14.12 0.44 -1.22
C SER A 35 -15.13 -0.09 -0.21
N GLU A 36 -16.35 0.44 -0.31
CA GLU A 36 -17.52 -0.27 0.18
C GLU A 36 -17.82 -1.51 -0.69
N ARG A 37 -18.87 -2.23 -0.33
CA ARG A 37 -19.39 -3.34 -1.13
C ARG A 37 -19.65 -2.89 -2.57
N GLY A 38 -19.17 -3.69 -3.52
CA GLY A 38 -19.40 -3.48 -4.94
C GLY A 38 -18.22 -2.83 -5.69
N GLY A 39 -17.17 -2.43 -4.97
CA GLY A 39 -15.96 -1.84 -5.57
C GLY A 39 -16.04 -0.33 -5.76
N PHE A 40 -15.00 0.25 -6.36
CA PHE A 40 -14.95 1.67 -6.73
C PHE A 40 -15.70 1.90 -8.04
N THR A 41 -16.46 2.99 -8.11
CA THR A 41 -17.13 3.39 -9.35
C THR A 41 -16.16 4.02 -10.35
N GLU A 42 -15.11 4.67 -9.83
CA GLU A 42 -14.09 5.42 -10.54
C GLU A 42 -13.05 4.45 -11.13
N SER A 43 -12.98 4.38 -12.46
CA SER A 43 -11.99 3.56 -13.18
C SER A 43 -10.55 3.95 -12.85
N GLU A 44 -10.32 5.23 -12.58
CA GLU A 44 -9.01 5.80 -12.28
C GLU A 44 -8.45 5.27 -10.97
N VAL A 45 -9.29 5.09 -9.95
CA VAL A 45 -8.91 4.52 -8.64
C VAL A 45 -8.59 3.04 -8.80
N ARG A 46 -9.36 2.33 -9.63
CA ARG A 46 -9.12 0.91 -9.99
C ARG A 46 -7.92 0.71 -10.92
N LEU A 47 -7.32 1.79 -11.42
CA LEU A 47 -6.31 1.78 -12.49
C LEU A 47 -6.79 1.05 -13.76
N ALA A 48 -8.11 0.98 -13.98
CA ALA A 48 -8.72 0.32 -15.11
C ALA A 48 -8.72 1.22 -16.35
N SER A 49 -8.75 0.60 -17.54
CA SER A 49 -9.05 1.34 -18.77
C SER A 49 -10.50 1.78 -18.78
N ILE A 50 -10.80 2.91 -19.42
CA ILE A 50 -12.19 3.36 -19.64
C ILE A 50 -13.02 2.36 -20.47
N ASP A 51 -12.34 1.54 -21.28
CA ASP A 51 -12.97 0.52 -22.11
C ASP A 51 -13.19 -0.82 -21.37
N GLU A 52 -12.83 -0.91 -20.09
CA GLU A 52 -13.03 -2.12 -19.30
C GLU A 52 -14.52 -2.35 -19.02
N VAL A 53 -15.07 -3.38 -19.67
CA VAL A 53 -16.51 -3.62 -19.74
C VAL A 53 -17.06 -4.65 -18.74
N ASP A 54 -16.21 -5.44 -18.07
CA ASP A 54 -16.68 -6.49 -17.15
C ASP A 54 -15.84 -6.57 -15.87
N TYR A 55 -16.12 -5.66 -14.93
CA TYR A 55 -15.57 -5.66 -13.57
C TYR A 55 -15.78 -7.01 -12.84
N CYS A 56 -16.88 -7.70 -13.14
CA CYS A 56 -17.25 -8.94 -12.46
C CYS A 56 -16.61 -10.20 -13.05
N ALA A 57 -15.91 -10.09 -14.18
CA ALA A 57 -15.29 -11.23 -14.84
C ALA A 57 -14.18 -11.88 -14.02
N ALA A 58 -13.38 -11.08 -13.32
CA ALA A 58 -12.19 -11.54 -12.62
C ALA A 58 -11.74 -10.55 -11.53
N GLU A 59 -11.01 -11.06 -10.54
CA GLU A 59 -10.15 -10.23 -9.69
C GLU A 59 -8.89 -9.87 -10.46
N VAL A 60 -8.59 -8.57 -10.53
CA VAL A 60 -7.45 -8.06 -11.30
C VAL A 60 -6.65 -7.10 -10.43
N LEU A 61 -5.40 -7.48 -10.19
CA LEU A 61 -4.40 -6.63 -9.56
C LEU A 61 -3.73 -5.78 -10.64
N ARG A 62 -3.77 -4.47 -10.48
CA ARG A 62 -3.15 -3.49 -11.38
C ARG A 62 -2.08 -2.72 -10.65
N LEU A 63 -0.94 -2.56 -11.31
CA LEU A 63 0.21 -1.84 -10.79
C LEU A 63 0.64 -0.80 -11.82
N ARG A 64 0.84 0.43 -11.37
CA ARG A 64 1.32 1.53 -12.20
C ARG A 64 2.25 2.41 -11.40
N TYR A 65 3.41 2.72 -11.96
CA TYR A 65 4.26 3.75 -11.43
C TYR A 65 3.86 5.11 -12.01
N ASP A 66 3.72 6.10 -11.13
CA ASP A 66 3.42 7.50 -11.46
C ASP A 66 4.68 8.34 -11.26
N ALA A 67 5.39 8.57 -12.36
CA ALA A 67 6.68 9.26 -12.35
C ALA A 67 6.58 10.75 -11.96
N ALA A 68 5.41 11.37 -12.09
CA ALA A 68 5.22 12.77 -11.71
C ALA A 68 5.27 12.96 -10.18
N PHE A 69 4.84 11.93 -9.44
CA PHE A 69 4.73 11.97 -7.97
C PHE A 69 5.64 10.94 -7.28
N ASP A 70 6.46 10.23 -8.03
CA ASP A 70 7.33 9.15 -7.53
C ASP A 70 6.54 8.12 -6.70
N LEU A 71 5.39 7.70 -7.26
CA LEU A 71 4.38 6.94 -6.53
C LEU A 71 4.10 5.61 -7.25
N LEU A 72 4.31 4.49 -6.56
CA LEU A 72 3.76 3.21 -6.97
C LEU A 72 2.29 3.18 -6.56
N ARG A 73 1.40 3.11 -7.55
CA ARG A 73 -0.03 2.86 -7.35
C ARG A 73 -0.31 1.37 -7.57
N VAL A 74 -1.01 0.78 -6.62
CA VAL A 74 -1.50 -0.61 -6.73
C VAL A 74 -2.99 -0.61 -6.45
N ALA A 75 -3.76 -1.24 -7.32
CA ALA A 75 -5.19 -1.43 -7.16
C ALA A 75 -5.55 -2.91 -7.32
N ASP A 76 -6.12 -3.51 -6.28
CA ASP A 76 -6.70 -4.84 -6.31
C ASP A 76 -8.21 -4.68 -6.50
N ALA A 77 -8.68 -4.96 -7.72
CA ALA A 77 -10.08 -4.81 -8.08
C ALA A 77 -10.80 -6.15 -7.97
N ARG A 78 -11.95 -6.15 -7.30
CA ARG A 78 -12.87 -7.28 -7.12
C ARG A 78 -12.28 -8.40 -6.26
N ALA A 79 -11.63 -8.07 -5.15
CA ALA A 79 -11.31 -9.08 -4.14
C ALA A 79 -12.62 -9.62 -3.53
N MET A 80 -12.84 -10.92 -3.61
CA MET A 80 -14.02 -11.57 -3.00
C MET A 80 -13.72 -11.87 -1.54
N LEU A 81 -14.45 -11.19 -0.65
CA LEU A 81 -14.26 -11.23 0.80
C LEU A 81 -15.61 -11.34 1.51
N ASN A 82 -15.64 -11.71 2.79
CA ASN A 82 -16.89 -11.96 3.53
C ASN A 82 -17.75 -10.71 3.69
N CYS A 83 -19.00 -10.66 3.21
CA CYS A 83 -19.79 -9.41 3.11
C CYS A 83 -19.96 -8.57 4.39
N CYS A 84 -19.65 -9.13 5.55
CA CYS A 84 -19.68 -8.51 6.87
C CYS A 84 -18.38 -8.88 7.59
N GLY A 85 -18.06 -8.13 8.63
CA GLY A 85 -16.73 -8.16 9.20
C GLY A 85 -15.96 -6.89 8.89
N ARG A 86 -14.80 -6.81 9.50
CA ARG A 86 -13.91 -5.67 9.38
C ARG A 86 -12.88 -5.98 8.34
N ARG A 87 -12.64 -4.99 7.49
CA ARG A 87 -11.61 -5.04 6.48
C ARG A 87 -10.64 -3.93 6.74
N THR A 88 -9.36 -4.24 6.59
CA THR A 88 -8.31 -3.23 6.66
C THR A 88 -7.35 -3.45 5.52
N LEU A 89 -6.93 -2.35 4.92
CA LEU A 89 -5.83 -2.31 3.98
C LEU A 89 -4.64 -1.71 4.71
N LYS A 90 -3.45 -2.28 4.49
CA LYS A 90 -2.21 -1.74 5.02
C LYS A 90 -1.11 -1.93 3.99
N ALA A 91 -0.35 -0.88 3.71
CA ALA A 91 0.88 -0.95 2.96
C ALA A 91 2.07 -0.70 3.89
N GLU A 92 3.17 -1.40 3.66
CA GLU A 92 4.40 -1.24 4.41
C GLU A 92 5.59 -1.29 3.46
N ARG A 93 6.56 -0.40 3.66
CA ARG A 93 7.85 -0.47 2.99
C ARG A 93 8.84 -1.20 3.90
N LEU A 94 9.44 -2.25 3.39
CA LEU A 94 10.44 -3.07 4.08
C LEU A 94 11.81 -2.85 3.45
N GLY A 95 12.84 -2.61 4.25
CA GLY A 95 14.22 -2.49 3.76
C GLY A 95 14.66 -1.09 3.30
N GLY A 96 13.93 -0.03 3.68
CA GLY A 96 14.34 1.36 3.45
C GLY A 96 14.05 1.89 2.03
N PRO A 97 14.52 3.11 1.67
CA PRO A 97 14.18 3.75 0.40
C PRO A 97 14.87 3.12 -0.82
N ILE A 98 16.08 2.57 -0.69
CA ILE A 98 16.86 2.02 -1.81
C ILE A 98 16.81 0.49 -1.79
N GLY A 99 16.29 -0.15 -2.84
CA GLY A 99 16.24 -1.61 -2.95
C GLY A 99 15.28 -2.30 -1.97
N GLY A 100 14.36 -1.54 -1.37
CA GLY A 100 13.33 -2.06 -0.48
C GLY A 100 12.21 -2.79 -1.23
N SER A 101 11.37 -3.48 -0.46
CA SER A 101 10.14 -4.11 -0.94
C SER A 101 8.92 -3.39 -0.39
N VAL A 102 7.80 -3.49 -1.11
CA VAL A 102 6.50 -2.99 -0.68
C VAL A 102 5.59 -4.18 -0.42
N GLU A 103 5.05 -4.25 0.78
CA GLU A 103 4.06 -5.24 1.18
C GLU A 103 2.71 -4.59 1.34
N ILE A 104 1.70 -5.14 0.68
CA ILE A 104 0.32 -4.66 0.73
C ILE A 104 -0.52 -5.80 1.30
N THR A 105 -1.11 -5.59 2.46
CA THR A 105 -1.94 -6.57 3.15
C THR A 105 -3.40 -6.12 3.14
N LEU A 106 -4.24 -6.93 2.50
CA LEU A 106 -5.70 -6.84 2.61
C LEU A 106 -6.16 -7.87 3.65
N ARG A 107 -6.65 -7.38 4.78
CA ARG A 107 -7.11 -8.20 5.91
C ARG A 107 -8.62 -8.23 5.98
N ASP A 108 -9.18 -9.42 6.21
CA ASP A 108 -10.61 -9.70 6.39
C ASP A 108 -10.80 -10.48 7.70
N GLU A 109 -11.44 -9.84 8.68
CA GLU A 109 -11.68 -10.39 10.00
C GLU A 109 -13.17 -10.36 10.38
N PRO A 110 -13.67 -11.35 11.13
CA PRO A 110 -15.05 -11.35 11.60
C PRO A 110 -15.35 -10.11 12.45
N GLU A 111 -16.58 -9.60 12.37
CA GLU A 111 -17.01 -8.48 13.20
C GLU A 111 -17.15 -8.97 14.66
N PRO A 112 -16.54 -8.29 15.64
CA PRO A 112 -16.66 -8.68 17.05
C PRO A 112 -18.12 -8.82 17.50
N GLY A 113 -18.47 -10.00 18.02
CA GLY A 113 -19.82 -10.29 18.52
C GLY A 113 -20.87 -10.63 17.45
N VAL A 114 -20.57 -10.45 16.16
CA VAL A 114 -21.46 -10.81 15.03
C VAL A 114 -20.91 -12.01 14.25
N GLY A 115 -19.59 -12.08 14.05
CA GLY A 115 -18.95 -13.16 13.31
C GLY A 115 -18.86 -12.90 11.81
N ARG A 116 -18.99 -13.96 11.01
CA ARG A 116 -19.05 -13.94 9.54
C ARG A 116 -20.46 -14.21 9.05
N CYS A 117 -20.78 -13.71 7.87
CA CYS A 117 -22.01 -14.03 7.15
C CYS A 117 -21.71 -15.08 6.09
N GLU A 118 -22.75 -15.71 5.56
CA GLU A 118 -22.60 -16.82 4.61
C GLU A 118 -22.35 -16.36 3.16
N THR A 119 -22.10 -15.07 2.95
CA THR A 119 -22.03 -14.47 1.61
C THR A 119 -20.70 -13.75 1.39
N GLU A 120 -20.16 -13.86 0.17
CA GLU A 120 -19.00 -13.11 -0.30
C GLU A 120 -19.43 -11.92 -1.16
N CYS A 121 -18.71 -10.82 -1.04
CA CYS A 121 -18.96 -9.57 -1.76
C CYS A 121 -17.66 -9.08 -2.40
N ALA A 122 -17.78 -8.35 -3.51
CA ALA A 122 -16.65 -7.72 -4.16
C ALA A 122 -16.23 -6.44 -3.43
N PHE A 123 -14.92 -6.29 -3.20
CA PHE A 123 -14.30 -5.09 -2.67
C PHE A 123 -13.07 -4.74 -3.50
N ASP A 124 -12.78 -3.45 -3.57
CA ASP A 124 -11.57 -2.95 -4.17
C ASP A 124 -10.67 -2.35 -3.11
N ALA A 125 -9.36 -2.51 -3.30
CA ALA A 125 -8.33 -1.88 -2.49
C ALA A 125 -7.40 -1.09 -3.40
N ALA A 126 -7.07 0.14 -3.02
CA ALA A 126 -6.11 0.98 -3.72
C ALA A 126 -5.09 1.56 -2.74
N VAL A 127 -3.81 1.47 -3.09
CA VAL A 127 -2.73 2.08 -2.31
C VAL A 127 -1.81 2.92 -3.18
N GLY A 128 -1.27 3.98 -2.59
CA GLY A 128 -0.20 4.79 -3.13
C GLY A 128 1.00 4.74 -2.20
N VAL A 129 2.11 4.17 -2.66
CA VAL A 129 3.36 4.03 -1.88
C VAL A 129 4.48 4.79 -2.58
N LEU A 130 5.17 5.66 -1.86
CA LEU A 130 6.33 6.41 -2.35
C LEU A 130 7.46 5.45 -2.75
N ALA A 131 8.01 5.71 -3.92
CA ALA A 131 8.87 4.78 -4.64
C ALA A 131 10.15 5.42 -5.20
N ALA A 132 10.88 6.19 -4.38
CA ALA A 132 12.25 6.59 -4.74
C ALA A 132 13.14 5.34 -4.94
N PRO A 133 13.99 5.18 -5.98
CA PRO A 133 14.21 5.92 -7.24
C PRO A 133 14.02 5.01 -8.49
N SER A 134 14.68 5.33 -9.62
CA SER A 134 14.64 4.70 -10.96
C SER A 134 15.02 3.21 -11.08
N SER A 135 14.90 2.43 -10.01
CA SER A 135 15.19 0.99 -9.96
C SER A 135 13.90 0.19 -9.76
N PRO A 136 13.86 -1.08 -10.20
CA PRO A 136 12.75 -1.97 -9.89
C PRO A 136 12.47 -2.08 -8.39
N VAL A 137 11.19 -2.16 -8.04
CA VAL A 137 10.69 -2.34 -6.66
C VAL A 137 10.02 -3.71 -6.54
N SER A 138 10.44 -4.52 -5.58
CA SER A 138 9.74 -5.78 -5.28
C SER A 138 8.43 -5.50 -4.55
N VAL A 139 7.33 -6.05 -5.04
CA VAL A 139 6.00 -5.85 -4.48
C VAL A 139 5.42 -7.21 -4.08
N ARG A 140 4.82 -7.26 -2.90
CA ARG A 140 4.14 -8.45 -2.35
C ARG A 140 2.73 -8.06 -1.92
N VAL A 141 1.73 -8.73 -2.48
CA VAL A 141 0.33 -8.55 -2.09
C VAL A 141 -0.12 -9.77 -1.28
N VAL A 142 -0.64 -9.51 -0.09
CA VAL A 142 -1.00 -10.51 0.91
C VAL A 142 -2.48 -10.39 1.24
N ARG A 143 -3.16 -11.53 1.37
CA ARG A 143 -4.52 -11.63 1.88
C ARG A 143 -4.52 -12.35 3.21
N ASP A 144 -5.00 -11.66 4.23
CA ASP A 144 -5.04 -12.15 5.61
C ASP A 144 -6.49 -12.35 6.04
N VAL A 145 -6.99 -13.59 5.93
CA VAL A 145 -8.30 -13.99 6.44
C VAL A 145 -8.09 -14.63 7.81
N VAL A 146 -8.38 -13.87 8.87
CA VAL A 146 -7.84 -14.11 10.22
C VAL A 146 -8.21 -15.46 10.84
N ASP A 147 -9.37 -15.98 10.48
CA ASP A 147 -9.93 -17.25 10.96
C ASP A 147 -9.87 -18.36 9.89
N ALA A 148 -9.23 -18.11 8.74
CA ALA A 148 -8.96 -19.15 7.77
C ALA A 148 -7.76 -20.00 8.21
N PRO A 149 -7.81 -21.33 8.04
CA PRO A 149 -6.67 -22.18 8.31
C PRO A 149 -5.51 -21.83 7.36
N GLY A 150 -4.29 -21.71 7.91
CA GLY A 150 -3.07 -21.45 7.13
C GLY A 150 -2.52 -20.02 7.24
N GLY A 151 -3.25 -19.09 7.86
CA GLY A 151 -2.80 -17.71 8.07
C GLY A 151 -2.73 -16.88 6.79
N PRO A 152 -2.00 -15.75 6.80
CA PRO A 152 -1.88 -14.86 5.65
C PRO A 152 -1.31 -15.56 4.40
N ARG A 153 -1.97 -15.36 3.24
CA ARG A 153 -1.58 -15.94 1.96
C ARG A 153 -1.02 -14.87 1.02
N VAL A 154 0.12 -15.15 0.38
CA VAL A 154 0.61 -14.33 -0.74
C VAL A 154 -0.30 -14.55 -1.95
N VAL A 155 -0.92 -13.47 -2.40
CA VAL A 155 -1.82 -13.43 -3.57
C VAL A 155 -1.03 -13.23 -4.85
N TRP A 156 -0.05 -12.32 -4.80
CA TRP A 156 0.84 -12.02 -5.91
C TRP A 156 2.17 -11.49 -5.37
N GLN A 157 3.24 -11.75 -6.10
CA GLN A 157 4.56 -11.21 -5.83
C GLN A 157 5.32 -11.02 -7.14
N GLY A 158 5.99 -9.88 -7.29
CA GLY A 158 6.76 -9.56 -8.49
C GLY A 158 7.59 -8.31 -8.32
N GLU A 159 8.23 -7.88 -9.41
CA GLU A 159 8.99 -6.63 -9.45
C GLU A 159 8.32 -5.65 -10.42
N ILE A 160 8.27 -4.38 -10.02
CA ILE A 160 7.77 -3.27 -10.83
C ILE A 160 8.95 -2.39 -11.20
N ASP A 161 9.26 -2.35 -12.50
CA ASP A 161 10.19 -1.38 -13.07
C ASP A 161 9.43 -0.06 -13.36
N PRO A 162 9.86 1.08 -12.79
CA PRO A 162 9.31 2.41 -13.09
C PRO A 162 9.24 2.76 -14.58
N ALA A 163 10.14 2.21 -15.40
CA ALA A 163 10.19 2.43 -16.84
C ALA A 163 9.29 1.49 -17.65
N ALA A 164 8.71 0.47 -17.02
CA ALA A 164 7.86 -0.50 -17.70
C ALA A 164 6.43 0.02 -17.89
N THR A 165 5.71 -0.61 -18.82
CA THR A 165 4.28 -0.38 -19.00
C THR A 165 3.48 -0.80 -17.76
N PRO A 166 2.32 -0.16 -17.49
CA PRO A 166 1.41 -0.60 -16.44
C PRO A 166 1.13 -2.11 -16.53
N GLN A 167 1.07 -2.77 -15.38
CA GLN A 167 0.83 -4.20 -15.30
C GLN A 167 -0.59 -4.46 -14.82
N ALA A 168 -1.24 -5.47 -15.43
CA ALA A 168 -2.52 -6.00 -14.99
C ALA A 168 -2.40 -7.52 -14.90
N VAL A 169 -2.71 -8.06 -13.73
CA VAL A 169 -2.57 -9.49 -13.43
C VAL A 169 -3.92 -10.01 -12.96
N VAL A 170 -4.44 -11.02 -13.66
CA VAL A 170 -5.62 -11.75 -13.21
C VAL A 170 -5.21 -12.62 -12.02
N VAL A 171 -5.73 -12.31 -10.85
CA VAL A 171 -5.46 -13.01 -9.60
C VAL A 171 -6.43 -14.17 -9.38
N ASP A 172 -7.70 -13.95 -9.72
CA ASP A 172 -8.77 -14.93 -9.66
C ASP A 172 -9.66 -14.75 -10.88
N ASN A 173 -9.77 -15.78 -11.73
CA ASN A 173 -10.56 -15.75 -12.96
C ASN A 173 -12.01 -16.20 -12.76
N ARG A 174 -12.41 -16.53 -11.53
CA ARG A 174 -13.80 -16.89 -11.24
C ARG A 174 -14.67 -15.65 -11.37
N ARG A 175 -15.64 -15.70 -12.28
CA ARG A 175 -16.69 -14.69 -12.38
C ARG A 175 -17.39 -14.53 -11.02
N ALA A 176 -17.53 -13.30 -10.55
CA ALA A 176 -18.33 -13.04 -9.36
C ALA A 176 -19.81 -13.20 -9.71
N ALA A 177 -20.55 -13.85 -8.81
CA ALA A 177 -22.00 -14.03 -8.94
C ALA A 177 -22.75 -12.71 -8.63
N ALA A 178 -24.04 -12.79 -8.31
CA ALA A 178 -24.93 -11.63 -8.10
C ALA A 178 -24.48 -10.62 -7.01
N THR A 179 -23.43 -10.92 -6.24
CA THR A 179 -22.87 -10.02 -5.22
C THR A 179 -21.78 -9.08 -5.76
N CYS A 180 -21.52 -9.13 -7.06
CA CYS A 180 -20.67 -8.17 -7.75
C CYS A 180 -21.46 -6.89 -8.10
N GLY A 181 -21.00 -5.73 -7.63
CA GLY A 181 -21.59 -4.43 -7.96
C GLY A 181 -22.85 -4.03 -7.18
N ALA A 182 -23.18 -4.71 -6.07
CA ALA A 182 -24.31 -4.30 -5.24
C ALA A 182 -23.95 -3.09 -4.35
N THR A 183 -24.38 -1.89 -4.72
CA THR A 183 -24.73 -0.87 -3.74
C THR A 183 -25.79 -1.46 -2.81
N SER A 184 -25.66 -1.25 -1.49
CA SER A 184 -26.69 -1.66 -0.52
C SER A 184 -28.08 -1.21 -0.99
N PRO A 185 -29.15 -2.01 -0.76
CA PRO A 185 -30.51 -1.51 -0.92
C PRO A 185 -30.78 -0.31 -0.01
#